data_AF-D7MI79-F1
#
_entry.id   AF-D7MI79-F1
#
_cell.length_a   1.000
_cell.length_b   1.000
_cell.length_c   1.000
_cell.angle_alpha   90.00
_cell.angle_beta   90.00
_cell.angle_gamma   90.00
#
_symmetry.space_group_name_H-M   'P 1'
#
loop_
_entity.id
_entity.type
_entity.pdbx_description
1 polymer ?
#
loop_
_entity_poly.entity_id
_entity_poly.type
_entity_poly.pdbx_seq_one_letter_code
_entity_poly.pdbx_strand_id
1 'polypeptide(L)'
;MTKDSSMADAIYIKGVAVTKYKRSAVKVSEEWPSKYSKFLVQLDDGLELSITDKRRLAKVRLLANPTSVSPISELHPNALLEPMTVEEFAASLAKKKITIKPLLLDQV
;
A
#
# COMPACT_ATOMS: atom_id res chain seq x y z
N MET A 1 -4.06 -3.08 13.35
CA MET A 1 -4.64 -3.79 12.17
C MET A 1 -4.68 -2.82 11.00
N THR A 2 -3.51 -2.53 10.45
CA THR A 2 -3.32 -1.69 9.27
C THR A 2 -2.67 -2.59 8.23
N LYS A 3 -3.51 -3.11 7.32
CA LYS A 3 -3.07 -3.77 6.10
C LYS A 3 -2.47 -2.72 5.18
N ASP A 4 -1.43 -3.09 4.46
CA ASP A 4 -1.01 -2.39 3.25
C ASP A 4 -2.23 -2.16 2.37
N SER A 5 -2.41 -0.92 1.93
CA SER A 5 -3.67 -0.36 1.44
C SER A 5 -4.70 -0.14 2.58
N SER A 6 -5.07 1.12 2.81
CA SER A 6 -6.18 1.46 3.71
C SER A 6 -7.42 0.68 3.29
N MET A 7 -8.31 0.34 4.23
CA MET A 7 -9.36 -0.69 4.05
C MET A 7 -10.21 -0.64 2.75
N ALA A 8 -10.20 0.45 1.98
CA ALA A 8 -10.90 0.57 0.70
C ALA A 8 -10.17 1.45 -0.34
N ASP A 9 -8.85 1.57 -0.27
CA ASP A 9 -8.08 2.20 -1.35
C ASP A 9 -7.70 1.20 -2.45
N ALA A 10 -7.46 1.74 -3.65
CA ALA A 10 -7.09 0.96 -4.82
C ALA A 10 -6.30 1.81 -5.82
N ILE A 11 -5.40 1.14 -6.55
CA ILE A 11 -4.66 1.72 -7.68
C ILE A 11 -5.28 1.21 -8.97
N TYR A 12 -5.63 2.14 -9.86
CA TYR A 12 -6.17 1.89 -11.18
C TYR A 12 -5.28 2.47 -12.27
N ILE A 13 -5.16 1.74 -13.38
CA ILE A 13 -4.40 2.11 -14.58
C ILE A 13 -5.32 1.92 -15.80
N LYS A 14 -5.47 2.99 -16.59
CA LYS A 14 -6.26 3.00 -17.82
C LYS A 14 -5.36 3.30 -19.01
N GLY A 15 -5.71 2.73 -20.16
CA GLY A 15 -5.02 2.92 -21.44
C GLY A 15 -4.20 1.72 -21.91
N VAL A 16 -4.18 0.61 -21.15
CA VAL A 16 -3.56 -0.67 -21.58
C VAL A 16 -4.63 -1.71 -21.86
N ALA A 17 -4.64 -2.30 -23.06
CA ALA A 17 -5.62 -3.31 -23.47
C ALA A 17 -5.42 -4.68 -22.77
N VAL A 18 -4.17 -5.07 -22.50
CA VAL A 18 -3.84 -6.35 -21.84
C VAL A 18 -2.93 -6.08 -20.65
N THR A 19 -3.34 -6.53 -19.46
CA THR A 19 -2.54 -6.38 -18.24
C THR A 19 -2.43 -7.70 -17.48
N LYS A 20 -1.26 -7.94 -16.89
CA LYS A 20 -1.04 -9.04 -15.94
C LYS A 20 -1.73 -8.76 -14.60
N TYR A 21 -1.95 -7.50 -14.26
CA TYR A 21 -2.49 -7.06 -12.96
C TYR A 21 -3.98 -6.73 -13.05
N LYS A 22 -4.83 -7.78 -13.03
CA LYS A 22 -6.28 -7.68 -13.24
C LYS A 22 -7.01 -6.71 -12.29
N ARG A 23 -6.56 -6.57 -11.05
CA ARG A 23 -7.20 -5.70 -10.04
C ARG A 23 -7.05 -4.20 -10.33
N SER A 24 -6.03 -3.83 -11.10
CA SER A 24 -5.73 -2.43 -11.43
C SER A 24 -6.29 -2.02 -12.80
N ALA A 25 -6.87 -2.95 -13.56
CA ALA A 25 -7.49 -2.64 -14.83
C ALA A 25 -8.79 -1.85 -14.64
N VAL A 26 -8.98 -0.82 -15.45
CA VAL A 26 -10.23 -0.06 -15.52
C VAL A 26 -11.13 -0.68 -16.59
N LYS A 27 -12.37 -1.01 -16.23
CA LYS A 27 -13.34 -1.52 -17.21
C LYS A 27 -13.96 -0.37 -17.99
N VAL A 28 -14.34 -0.62 -19.25
CA VAL A 28 -15.02 0.37 -20.10
C VAL A 28 -16.33 0.89 -19.48
N SER A 29 -17.01 0.06 -18.69
CA SER A 29 -18.26 0.43 -18.01
C SER A 29 -18.06 1.26 -16.73
N GLU A 30 -16.82 1.46 -16.27
CA GLU A 30 -16.53 2.18 -15.04
C GLU A 30 -16.37 3.68 -15.30
N GLU A 31 -16.94 4.49 -14.40
CA GLU A 31 -16.77 5.94 -14.43
C GLU A 31 -15.29 6.31 -14.31
N TRP A 32 -14.79 7.11 -15.25
CA TRP A 32 -13.41 7.56 -15.26
C TRP A 32 -13.25 9.06 -15.58
N PRO A 33 -12.51 9.82 -14.76
CA PRO A 33 -11.92 9.40 -13.49
C PRO A 33 -12.99 9.05 -12.45
N SER A 34 -12.70 8.11 -11.56
CA SER A 34 -13.64 7.76 -10.49
C SER A 34 -13.89 8.97 -9.58
N LYS A 35 -15.14 9.18 -9.16
CA LYS A 35 -15.48 10.14 -8.08
C LYS A 35 -14.75 9.91 -6.74
N TYR A 36 -14.15 8.72 -6.57
CA TYR A 36 -13.35 8.38 -5.40
C TYR A 36 -11.85 8.64 -5.59
N SER A 37 -11.42 9.17 -6.75
CA SER A 37 -10.02 9.53 -6.99
C SER A 37 -9.52 10.54 -5.97
N LYS A 38 -8.29 10.33 -5.50
CA LYS A 38 -7.53 11.19 -4.58
C LYS A 38 -6.23 11.69 -5.19
N PHE A 39 -5.70 10.93 -6.15
CA PHE A 39 -4.52 11.28 -6.93
C PHE A 39 -4.74 10.73 -8.33
N LEU A 40 -4.62 11.57 -9.34
CA LEU A 40 -4.79 11.22 -10.74
C LEU A 40 -3.65 11.87 -11.51
N VAL A 41 -2.97 11.08 -12.35
CA VAL A 41 -1.95 11.56 -13.28
C VAL A 41 -2.20 10.97 -14.66
N GLN A 42 -1.90 11.77 -15.67
CA GLN A 42 -1.83 11.35 -17.06
C GLN A 42 -0.36 11.38 -17.48
N LEU A 43 0.10 10.30 -18.10
CA LEU A 43 1.44 10.16 -18.64
C LEU A 43 1.47 10.67 -20.09
N ASP A 44 2.67 10.86 -20.61
CA ASP A 44 2.93 11.42 -21.95
C ASP A 44 2.41 10.52 -23.09
N ASP A 45 2.41 9.20 -22.90
CA ASP A 45 1.85 8.21 -23.81
C ASP A 45 0.31 8.08 -23.75
N GLY A 46 -0.33 8.89 -22.90
CA GLY A 46 -1.78 8.89 -22.70
C GLY A 46 -2.28 7.90 -21.65
N LEU A 47 -1.40 7.13 -20.98
CA LEU A 47 -1.78 6.31 -19.84
C LEU A 47 -2.25 7.15 -18.66
N GLU A 48 -3.27 6.67 -17.96
CA GLU A 48 -3.83 7.36 -16.80
C GLU A 48 -3.71 6.46 -15.56
N LEU A 49 -3.16 6.99 -14.46
CA LEU A 49 -3.04 6.31 -13.17
C LEU A 49 -3.83 7.06 -12.11
N SER A 50 -4.64 6.33 -11.34
CA SER A 50 -5.46 6.89 -10.27
C SER A 50 -5.36 6.08 -8.98
N ILE A 51 -5.12 6.76 -7.86
CA ILE A 51 -5.34 6.22 -6.52
C ILE A 51 -6.74 6.65 -6.08
N THR A 52 -7.58 5.67 -5.77
CA THR A 52 -8.94 5.89 -5.28
C THR A 52 -9.04 5.51 -3.82
N ASP A 53 -9.91 6.20 -3.08
CA ASP A 53 -10.24 5.85 -1.71
C ASP A 53 -11.69 6.24 -1.41
N LYS A 54 -12.56 5.22 -1.41
CA LYS A 54 -13.99 5.37 -1.16
C LYS A 54 -14.29 5.71 0.31
N ARG A 55 -13.47 5.22 1.25
CA ARG A 55 -13.71 5.35 2.69
C ARG A 55 -12.97 6.52 3.34
N ARG A 56 -12.11 7.21 2.58
CA ARG A 56 -11.34 8.38 3.03
C ARG A 56 -10.46 8.07 4.25
N LEU A 57 -9.80 6.92 4.22
CA LEU A 57 -8.86 6.45 5.25
C LEU A 57 -7.40 6.44 4.76
N ALA A 58 -7.16 6.53 3.45
CA ALA A 58 -5.85 6.62 2.85
C ALA A 58 -5.20 7.98 3.14
N LYS A 59 -3.86 8.00 3.14
CA LYS A 59 -3.05 9.21 3.24
C LYS A 59 -2.14 9.29 2.02
N VAL A 60 -2.37 10.28 1.16
CA VAL A 60 -1.48 10.62 0.03
C VAL A 60 -0.62 11.80 0.44
N ARG A 61 0.71 11.69 0.29
CA ARG A 61 1.67 12.73 0.69
C ARG A 61 2.71 12.94 -0.40
N LEU A 62 3.17 14.17 -0.54
CA LEU A 62 4.34 14.53 -1.35
C LEU A 62 5.46 14.93 -0.39
N LEU A 63 6.54 14.15 -0.36
CA LEU A 63 7.64 14.28 0.60
C LEU A 63 8.96 14.23 -0.17
N ALA A 64 9.96 14.98 0.28
CA ALA A 64 11.28 15.01 -0.36
C ALA A 64 11.99 13.65 -0.25
N ASN A 65 11.93 13.02 0.92
CA ASN A 65 12.42 11.66 1.13
C ASN A 65 11.41 10.88 2.00
N PRO A 66 10.55 10.05 1.40
CA PRO A 66 9.52 9.32 2.14
C PRO A 66 10.06 8.37 3.21
N THR A 67 11.25 7.76 3.03
CA THR A 67 11.77 6.73 3.94
C THR A 67 12.41 7.32 5.21
N SER A 68 12.79 8.59 5.18
CA SER A 68 13.42 9.27 6.32
C SER A 68 12.42 9.93 7.28
N VAL A 69 11.11 9.80 7.03
CA VAL A 69 10.06 10.41 7.84
C VAL A 69 8.89 9.45 8.09
N SER A 70 8.12 9.74 9.14
CA SER A 70 6.93 8.97 9.52
C SER A 70 5.89 8.93 8.39
N PRO A 71 5.21 7.78 8.14
CA PRO A 71 5.30 6.54 8.92
C PRO A 71 6.41 5.58 8.47
N ILE A 72 7.02 5.79 7.29
CA ILE A 72 7.90 4.77 6.69
C ILE A 72 9.17 4.57 7.52
N SER A 73 9.72 5.65 8.08
CA SER A 73 10.92 5.58 8.93
C SER A 73 10.73 4.80 10.23
N GLU A 74 9.49 4.59 10.66
CA GLU A 74 9.15 3.89 11.90
C GLU A 74 8.80 2.42 11.64
N LEU A 75 8.72 1.99 10.38
CA LEU A 75 8.32 0.63 10.06
C LEU A 75 9.35 -0.39 10.54
N HIS A 76 8.86 -1.51 11.08
CA HIS A 76 9.64 -2.72 11.24
C HIS A 76 10.17 -3.26 9.88
N PRO A 77 11.19 -4.15 9.91
CA PRO A 77 11.73 -4.76 8.69
C PRO A 77 10.65 -5.38 7.80
N ASN A 78 10.80 -5.23 6.48
CA ASN A 78 9.83 -5.71 5.52
C ASN A 78 9.78 -7.25 5.49
N ALA A 79 8.59 -7.83 5.72
CA ALA A 79 8.43 -9.29 5.83
C ALA A 79 8.82 -10.09 4.56
N LEU A 80 8.83 -9.46 3.38
CA LEU A 80 9.21 -10.10 2.12
C LEU A 80 10.65 -9.75 1.69
N LEU A 81 11.05 -8.49 1.83
CA LEU A 81 12.33 -7.99 1.34
C LEU A 81 13.47 -8.14 2.36
N GLU A 82 13.13 -8.13 3.66
CA GLU A 82 14.06 -8.17 4.78
C GLU A 82 13.63 -9.24 5.81
N PRO A 83 13.48 -10.51 5.39
CA PRO A 83 13.06 -11.56 6.31
C PRO A 83 14.13 -11.80 7.37
N MET A 84 13.71 -11.89 8.63
CA MET A 84 14.58 -12.33 9.72
C MET A 84 14.97 -13.79 9.54
N THR A 85 16.16 -14.14 10.01
CA THR A 85 16.53 -15.55 10.21
C THR A 85 15.66 -16.19 11.29
N VAL A 86 15.65 -17.52 11.35
CA VAL A 86 14.87 -18.27 12.35
C VAL A 86 15.30 -17.87 13.77
N GLU A 87 16.60 -17.73 13.97
CA GLU A 87 17.22 -17.39 15.25
C GLU A 87 16.87 -15.96 15.68
N GLU A 88 16.97 -15.00 14.77
CA GLU A 88 16.59 -13.60 15.03
C GLU A 88 15.09 -13.49 15.35
N PHE A 89 14.25 -14.18 14.58
CA PHE A 89 12.81 -14.16 14.80
C PHE A 89 12.45 -14.75 16.18
N ALA A 90 13.01 -15.91 16.53
CA ALA A 90 12.80 -16.53 17.84
C ALA A 90 13.28 -15.64 19.00
N ALA A 91 14.47 -15.04 18.86
CA ALA A 91 15.01 -14.10 19.85
C ALA A 91 14.14 -12.84 19.99
N SER A 92 13.55 -12.35 18.90
CA SER A 92 12.65 -11.19 18.92
C SER A 92 11.34 -11.49 19.67
N LEU A 93 10.76 -12.66 19.43
CA LEU A 93 9.49 -13.09 20.02
C LEU A 93 9.62 -13.36 21.53
N ALA A 94 10.74 -13.94 21.96
CA ALA A 94 11.00 -14.27 23.36
C ALA A 94 10.89 -13.05 24.31
N LYS A 95 11.10 -11.83 23.78
CA LYS A 95 11.05 -10.57 24.55
C LYS A 95 9.65 -9.95 24.61
N LYS A 96 8.70 -10.39 23.78
CA LYS A 96 7.38 -9.76 23.63
C LYS A 96 6.35 -10.44 24.54
N LYS A 97 5.81 -9.69 25.51
CA LYS A 97 4.78 -10.17 26.46
C LYS A 97 3.36 -9.85 25.99
N ILE A 98 3.08 -10.04 24.71
CA ILE A 98 1.77 -9.84 24.10
C ILE A 98 1.36 -11.08 23.32
N THR A 99 0.07 -11.22 23.04
CA THR A 99 -0.40 -12.33 22.21
C THR A 99 0.17 -12.22 20.79
N ILE A 100 0.42 -13.35 20.14
CA ILE A 100 1.12 -13.37 18.84
C ILE A 100 0.34 -12.66 17.72
N LYS A 101 -1.00 -12.71 17.76
CA LYS A 101 -1.86 -12.10 16.74
C LYS A 101 -1.70 -10.58 16.62
N PRO A 102 -1.84 -9.77 17.69
CA PRO A 102 -1.61 -8.33 17.60
C PRO A 102 -0.16 -8.00 17.27
N LEU A 103 0.82 -8.79 17.72
CA LEU A 103 2.23 -8.60 17.38
C LEU A 103 2.48 -8.71 15.87
N LEU A 104 1.91 -9.72 15.20
CA LEU A 104 2.04 -9.89 13.75
C LEU A 104 1.30 -8.82 12.93
N LEU A 105 0.41 -8.05 13.56
CA LEU A 105 -0.32 -6.94 12.95
C LEU A 105 0.30 -5.58 13.30
N ASP A 106 1.36 -5.58 14.10
CA ASP A 106 2.11 -4.40 14.50
C ASP A 106 3.11 -4.05 13.40
N GLN A 107 3.14 -2.78 13.01
CA GLN A 107 4.00 -2.31 11.92
C GLN A 107 5.12 -1.42 12.43
N VAL A 108 5.12 -1.08 13.72
CA VAL A 108 5.93 -0.03 14.34
C VAL A 108 6.47 -0.50 15.70
#